data_AF-A0A7S0IXQ9-F1
#
_entry.id   AF-A0A7S0IXQ9-F1
#
_cell.length_a   1.000
_cell.length_b   1.000
_cell.length_c   1.000
_cell.angle_alpha   90.00
_cell.angle_beta   90.00
_cell.angle_gamma   90.00
#
_symmetry.space_group_name_H-M   'P 1'
#
loop_
_entity.id
_entity.type
_entity.pdbx_description
1 polymer ?
#
loop_
_entity_poly.entity_id
_entity_poly.type
_entity_poly.pdbx_seq_one_letter_code
_entity_poly.pdbx_strand_id
1 'polypeptide(L)'
;EVEDAADGRSPTAVILEPARDLCEQTHECVLSFSRYFDGPALHAALFVGGVDASAQMRSLRGGVDIVCATPGRLWDLVMGGKLRLGGVQFFVLDEADRLLDTGNLDTILKIYEKLPKIGRTGGRLQTLLFSATLHTTEVKALAERITQRASLVDLKGKDAVPETVHHVVLRVDPSKDSLWHR
;
A
#
# COMPACT_ATOMS: atom_id res chain seq x y z
N GLU A 1 22.19 14.21 -20.04
CA GLU A 1 21.12 13.75 -20.95
C GLU A 1 19.89 13.46 -20.11
N VAL A 2 18.77 14.10 -20.42
CA VAL A 2 17.52 13.96 -19.66
C VAL A 2 16.74 12.85 -20.33
N GLU A 3 16.87 11.62 -19.83
CA GLU A 3 16.07 10.48 -20.30
C GLU A 3 14.58 10.79 -20.14
N ASP A 4 13.82 10.51 -21.20
CA ASP A 4 12.38 10.69 -21.34
C ASP A 4 11.61 10.38 -20.05
N ALA A 5 11.23 11.41 -19.29
CA ALA A 5 10.14 11.29 -18.34
C ALA A 5 8.92 10.87 -19.16
N ALA A 6 8.30 9.73 -18.81
CA ALA A 6 7.09 9.30 -19.49
C ALA A 6 6.06 10.44 -19.43
N ASP A 7 5.69 10.99 -20.60
CA ASP A 7 4.74 12.11 -20.76
C ASP A 7 3.28 11.69 -20.45
N GLY A 8 3.13 10.59 -19.71
CA GLY A 8 1.87 10.06 -19.25
C GLY A 8 1.30 10.90 -18.12
N ARG A 9 -0.03 10.93 -18.03
CA ARG A 9 -0.77 11.58 -16.95
C ARG A 9 -0.33 10.99 -15.59
N SER A 10 -0.06 11.87 -14.62
CA SER A 10 0.26 11.49 -13.24
C SER A 10 -0.89 10.71 -12.58
N PRO A 11 -0.59 9.73 -11.71
CA PRO A 11 -1.60 8.97 -11.00
C PRO A 11 -2.45 9.86 -10.10
N THR A 12 -3.71 9.48 -9.98
CA THR A 12 -4.70 10.08 -9.07
C THR A 12 -4.64 9.40 -7.69
N ALA A 13 -4.32 8.11 -7.65
CA ALA A 13 -4.16 7.36 -6.40
C ALA A 13 -2.84 6.59 -6.35
N VAL A 14 -2.26 6.52 -5.16
CA VAL A 14 -1.11 5.66 -4.83
C VAL A 14 -1.49 4.80 -3.63
N ILE A 15 -1.32 3.49 -3.77
CA ILE A 15 -1.52 2.48 -2.74
C ILE A 15 -0.17 1.83 -2.43
N LEU A 16 0.26 1.95 -1.18
CA LEU A 16 1.48 1.35 -0.66
C LEU A 16 1.18 0.07 0.10
N GLU A 17 1.95 -0.96 -0.22
CA GLU A 17 1.82 -2.31 0.31
C GLU A 17 3.19 -2.79 0.81
N PRO A 18 3.28 -3.54 1.94
CA PRO A 18 4.56 -3.90 2.53
C PRO A 18 5.28 -5.01 1.76
N ALA A 19 4.54 -5.83 1.03
CA ALA A 19 5.07 -6.98 0.33
C ALA A 19 4.58 -7.05 -1.12
N ARG A 20 5.32 -7.80 -1.94
CA ARG A 20 5.06 -7.93 -3.37
C ARG A 20 3.73 -8.63 -3.65
N ASP A 21 3.50 -9.75 -2.97
CA ASP A 21 2.31 -10.58 -3.10
C ASP A 21 1.05 -9.84 -2.68
N LEU A 22 1.10 -9.04 -1.62
CA LEU A 22 -0.01 -8.17 -1.22
C LEU A 22 -0.29 -7.09 -2.26
N CYS A 23 0.76 -6.49 -2.81
CA CYS A 23 0.64 -5.51 -3.88
C CYS A 23 0.03 -6.08 -5.16
N GLU A 24 0.42 -7.30 -5.53
CA GLU A 24 -0.18 -8.06 -6.64
C GLU A 24 -1.68 -8.33 -6.39
N GLN A 25 -2.05 -8.76 -5.18
CA GLN A 25 -3.46 -8.98 -4.80
C GLN A 25 -4.30 -7.70 -4.88
N THR A 26 -3.79 -6.59 -4.34
CA THR A 26 -4.47 -5.29 -4.40
C THR A 26 -4.60 -4.80 -5.84
N HIS A 27 -3.58 -4.99 -6.69
CA HIS A 27 -3.65 -4.64 -8.10
C HIS A 27 -4.70 -5.47 -8.86
N GLU A 28 -4.75 -6.79 -8.63
CA GLU A 28 -5.78 -7.66 -9.20
C GLU A 28 -7.19 -7.26 -8.76
N CYS A 29 -7.35 -6.89 -7.48
CA CYS A 29 -8.61 -6.38 -6.94
C CYS A 29 -9.05 -5.12 -7.70
N VAL A 30 -8.16 -4.14 -7.87
CA VAL A 30 -8.43 -2.91 -8.64
C VAL A 30 -8.85 -3.24 -10.09
N LEU A 31 -8.15 -4.16 -10.75
CA LEU A 31 -8.47 -4.59 -12.11
C LEU A 31 -9.80 -5.37 -12.21
N SER A 32 -10.18 -6.09 -11.17
CA SER A 32 -11.47 -6.79 -11.10
C SER A 32 -12.60 -5.77 -10.97
N PHE A 33 -12.46 -4.81 -10.06
CA PHE A 33 -13.46 -3.76 -9.84
C PHE A 33 -13.61 -2.82 -11.03
N SER A 34 -12.53 -2.52 -11.76
CA SER A 34 -12.58 -1.60 -12.90
C SER A 34 -13.49 -2.09 -14.04
N ARG A 35 -13.75 -3.40 -14.13
CA ARG A 35 -14.65 -3.99 -15.14
C ARG A 35 -16.11 -3.58 -14.96
N TYR A 36 -16.48 -3.13 -13.77
CA TYR A 36 -17.84 -2.67 -13.44
C TYR A 36 -17.99 -1.16 -13.59
N PHE A 37 -16.97 -0.46 -14.07
CA PHE A 37 -17.01 0.98 -14.25
C PHE A 37 -17.43 1.33 -15.68
N ASP A 38 -18.58 2.02 -15.83
CA ASP A 38 -19.11 2.45 -17.13
C ASP A 38 -18.38 3.69 -17.71
N GLY A 39 -17.42 4.26 -16.97
CA GLY A 39 -16.67 5.44 -17.38
C GLY A 39 -15.44 5.14 -18.24
N PRO A 40 -14.50 6.10 -18.37
CA PRO A 40 -13.24 5.87 -19.07
C PRO A 40 -12.48 4.67 -18.49
N ALA A 41 -11.76 3.95 -19.34
CA ALA A 41 -10.93 2.82 -18.92
C ALA A 41 -9.95 3.26 -17.82
N LEU A 42 -10.02 2.58 -16.67
CA LEU A 42 -9.13 2.81 -15.54
C LEU A 42 -7.81 2.08 -15.77
N HIS A 43 -6.70 2.82 -15.76
CA HIS A 43 -5.37 2.24 -15.90
C HIS A 43 -4.69 2.10 -14.54
N ALA A 44 -4.49 0.86 -14.10
CA ALA A 44 -3.77 0.54 -12.86
C ALA A 44 -2.39 -0.06 -13.16
N ALA A 45 -1.35 0.44 -12.49
CA ALA A 45 0.01 -0.07 -12.63
C ALA A 45 0.52 -0.71 -11.33
N LEU A 46 1.33 -1.75 -11.47
CA LEU A 46 1.98 -2.47 -10.39
C LEU A 46 3.48 -2.19 -10.37
N PHE A 47 3.98 -1.60 -9.28
CA PHE A 47 5.40 -1.29 -9.09
C PHE A 47 5.97 -2.02 -7.88
N VAL A 48 6.47 -3.23 -8.14
CA VAL A 48 7.17 -4.08 -7.17
C VAL A 48 8.55 -4.48 -7.70
N GLY A 49 9.42 -4.96 -6.81
CA GLY A 49 10.74 -5.49 -7.17
C GLY A 49 10.66 -6.84 -7.89
N GLY A 50 11.65 -7.17 -8.72
CA GLY A 50 11.72 -8.46 -9.42
C GLY A 50 10.79 -8.59 -10.63
N VAL A 51 10.32 -7.47 -11.17
CA VAL A 51 9.51 -7.38 -12.41
C VAL A 51 10.33 -6.69 -13.50
N ASP A 52 10.13 -7.09 -14.77
CA ASP A 52 10.81 -6.50 -15.92
C ASP A 52 10.63 -4.97 -15.97
N ALA A 53 11.75 -4.25 -15.93
CA ALA A 53 11.76 -2.79 -15.92
C ALA A 53 11.15 -2.21 -17.21
N SER A 54 11.28 -2.92 -18.34
CA SER A 54 10.73 -2.48 -19.62
C SER A 54 9.21 -2.55 -19.62
N ALA A 55 8.62 -3.59 -19.01
CA ALA A 55 7.17 -3.72 -18.81
C ALA A 55 6.62 -2.57 -17.93
N GLN A 56 7.29 -2.26 -16.83
CA GLN A 56 6.92 -1.14 -15.95
C GLN A 56 7.01 0.21 -16.67
N MET A 57 7.97 0.38 -17.58
CA MET A 57 8.10 1.62 -18.35
C MET A 57 7.03 1.75 -19.43
N ARG A 58 6.63 0.64 -20.06
CA ARG A 58 5.50 0.64 -21.00
C ARG A 58 4.20 1.02 -20.32
N SER A 59 3.93 0.53 -19.11
CA SER A 59 2.70 0.88 -18.38
C SER A 59 2.63 2.37 -18.02
N LEU A 60 3.77 3.06 -17.92
CA LEU A 60 3.81 4.50 -17.63
C LEU A 60 3.53 5.37 -18.86
N ARG A 61 3.82 4.89 -20.09
CA ARG A 61 3.62 5.67 -21.32
C ARG A 61 2.16 5.97 -21.64
N GLY A 62 1.23 5.09 -21.25
CA GLY A 62 -0.21 5.29 -21.45
C GLY A 62 -0.86 6.25 -20.45
N GLY A 63 -0.11 6.72 -19.44
CA GLY A 63 -0.68 7.33 -18.25
C GLY A 63 -1.25 6.28 -17.30
N VAL A 64 -1.22 6.59 -16.00
CA VAL A 64 -1.70 5.69 -14.95
C VAL A 64 -2.69 6.45 -14.07
N ASP A 65 -3.79 5.83 -13.70
CA ASP A 65 -4.77 6.34 -12.73
C ASP A 65 -4.42 5.94 -11.30
N ILE A 66 -4.13 4.66 -11.11
CA ILE A 66 -3.87 4.05 -9.80
C ILE A 66 -2.54 3.33 -9.84
N VAL A 67 -1.68 3.62 -8.86
CA VAL A 67 -0.42 2.90 -8.66
C VAL A 67 -0.55 2.04 -7.42
N CYS A 68 -0.34 0.73 -7.56
CA CYS A 68 -0.10 -0.18 -6.45
C CYS A 68 1.41 -0.43 -6.40
N ALA A 69 2.08 -0.15 -5.28
CA ALA A 69 3.53 -0.28 -5.20
C ALA A 69 4.06 -0.67 -3.82
N THR A 70 5.24 -1.27 -3.78
CA THR A 70 6.03 -1.29 -2.54
C THR A 70 6.80 0.04 -2.37
N PRO A 71 7.04 0.51 -1.13
CA PRO A 71 7.62 1.84 -0.88
C PRO A 71 8.95 2.06 -1.61
N GLY A 72 9.89 1.12 -1.50
CA GLY A 72 11.20 1.23 -2.15
C GLY A 72 11.08 1.38 -3.67
N ARG A 73 10.27 0.53 -4.32
CA ARG A 73 10.15 0.57 -5.78
C ARG A 73 9.47 1.85 -6.26
N LEU A 74 8.45 2.33 -5.55
CA LEU A 74 7.82 3.60 -5.87
C LEU A 74 8.83 4.75 -5.76
N TRP A 75 9.58 4.78 -4.67
CA TRP A 75 10.57 5.81 -4.42
C TRP A 75 11.64 5.87 -5.51
N ASP A 76 12.15 4.72 -5.95
CA ASP A 76 13.13 4.64 -7.04
C ASP A 76 12.60 5.26 -8.35
N LEU A 77 11.34 5.00 -8.69
CA LEU A 77 10.70 5.56 -9.90
C LEU A 77 10.51 7.07 -9.80
N VAL A 78 10.16 7.56 -8.61
CA VAL A 78 9.95 8.99 -8.35
C VAL A 78 11.28 9.74 -8.37
N MET A 79 12.31 9.19 -7.70
CA MET A 79 13.65 9.79 -7.66
C MET A 79 14.34 9.74 -9.01
N GLY A 80 14.12 8.67 -9.79
CA GLY A 80 14.60 8.57 -11.16
C GLY A 80 13.84 9.44 -12.17
N GLY A 81 12.85 10.22 -11.75
CA GLY A 81 12.05 11.09 -12.64
C GLY A 81 11.12 10.33 -13.59
N LYS A 82 10.98 9.01 -13.42
CA LYS A 82 10.18 8.11 -14.27
C LYS A 82 8.69 8.17 -13.94
N LEU A 83 8.35 8.53 -12.71
CA LEU A 83 6.98 8.72 -12.24
C LEU A 83 6.83 10.07 -11.53
N ARG A 84 5.85 10.87 -11.95
CA ARG A 84 5.52 12.15 -11.33
C ARG A 84 4.30 11.99 -10.43
N LEU A 85 4.36 12.47 -9.19
CA LEU A 85 3.26 12.36 -8.22
C LEU A 85 2.34 13.60 -8.15
N GLY A 86 2.55 14.60 -9.00
CA GLY A 86 1.83 15.89 -8.93
C GLY A 86 0.32 15.82 -9.19
N GLY A 87 -0.21 14.67 -9.59
CA GLY A 87 -1.65 14.44 -9.78
C GLY A 87 -2.33 13.68 -8.64
N VAL A 88 -1.58 13.23 -7.63
CA VAL A 88 -2.09 12.33 -6.60
C VAL A 88 -3.03 13.08 -5.67
N GLN A 89 -4.23 12.53 -5.50
CA GLN A 89 -5.27 13.02 -4.59
C GLN A 89 -5.56 12.01 -3.47
N PHE A 90 -5.26 10.74 -3.69
CA PHE A 90 -5.45 9.67 -2.70
C PHE A 90 -4.11 8.98 -2.41
N PHE A 91 -3.75 8.94 -1.14
CA PHE A 91 -2.56 8.23 -0.66
C PHE A 91 -2.99 7.18 0.35
N VAL A 92 -2.80 5.91 0.01
CA VAL A 92 -3.25 4.78 0.81
C VAL A 92 -2.03 4.02 1.30
N LEU A 93 -2.00 3.73 2.60
CA LEU A 93 -1.07 2.79 3.21
C LEU A 93 -1.88 1.61 3.72
N ASP A 94 -1.68 0.45 3.12
CA ASP A 94 -2.26 -0.80 3.62
C ASP A 94 -1.22 -1.58 4.44
N GLU A 95 -1.70 -2.32 5.44
CA GLU A 95 -0.89 -3.01 6.44
C GLU A 95 0.25 -2.13 7.02
N ALA A 96 -0.13 -0.94 7.54
CA ALA A 96 0.82 0.08 7.95
C ALA A 96 1.78 -0.34 9.06
N ASP A 97 1.39 -1.26 9.94
CA ASP A 97 2.28 -1.88 10.91
C ASP A 97 3.41 -2.67 10.23
N ARG A 98 3.09 -3.53 9.26
CA ARG A 98 4.10 -4.27 8.48
C ARG A 98 4.96 -3.36 7.60
N LEU A 99 4.39 -2.28 7.08
CA LEU A 99 5.17 -1.25 6.37
C LEU A 99 6.26 -0.65 7.27
N LEU A 100 5.98 -0.48 8.56
CA LEU A 100 6.95 0.04 9.53
C LEU A 100 7.95 -1.02 9.99
N ASP A 101 7.49 -2.26 10.22
CA ASP A 101 8.35 -3.39 10.62
C ASP A 101 9.46 -3.68 9.58
N THR A 102 9.15 -3.44 8.30
CA THR A 102 10.09 -3.60 7.18
C THR A 102 11.07 -2.43 7.02
N GLY A 103 11.01 -1.43 7.90
CA GLY A 103 11.93 -0.28 7.91
C GLY A 103 11.62 0.79 6.87
N ASN A 104 10.41 0.80 6.29
CA ASN A 104 10.07 1.73 5.20
C ASN A 104 9.64 3.13 5.67
N LEU A 105 9.66 3.43 6.97
CA LEU A 105 9.17 4.71 7.52
C LEU A 105 9.76 5.93 6.81
N ASP A 106 11.08 6.01 6.70
CA ASP A 106 11.76 7.14 6.05
C ASP A 106 11.37 7.28 4.57
N THR A 107 11.30 6.16 3.84
CA THR A 107 10.87 6.13 2.44
C THR A 107 9.42 6.59 2.28
N ILE A 108 8.51 6.16 3.15
CA ILE A 108 7.09 6.57 3.14
C ILE A 108 6.98 8.08 3.35
N LEU A 109 7.74 8.64 4.31
CA LEU A 109 7.73 10.06 4.60
C LEU A 109 8.28 10.88 3.42
N LYS A 110 9.36 10.42 2.79
CA LYS A 110 9.91 11.02 1.58
C LYS A 110 8.93 11.00 0.42
N ILE A 111 8.21 9.90 0.21
CA ILE A 111 7.13 9.81 -0.77
C ILE A 111 6.04 10.83 -0.44
N TYR A 112 5.57 10.85 0.81
CA TYR A 112 4.52 11.76 1.26
C TYR A 112 4.90 13.23 1.06
N GLU A 113 6.15 13.61 1.29
CA GLU A 113 6.67 14.96 1.06
C GLU A 113 6.63 15.37 -0.43
N LYS A 114 6.71 14.41 -1.36
CA LYS A 114 6.57 14.66 -2.81
C LYS A 114 5.11 14.75 -3.28
N LEU A 115 4.14 14.38 -2.44
CA LEU A 115 2.73 14.45 -2.79
C LEU A 115 2.19 15.89 -2.69
N PRO A 116 1.36 16.34 -3.64
CA PRO A 116 0.72 17.65 -3.56
C PRO A 116 -0.26 17.68 -2.39
N LYS A 117 -0.13 18.66 -1.48
CA LYS A 117 -1.05 18.81 -0.34
C LYS A 117 -2.41 19.37 -0.77
N ILE A 118 -2.43 20.08 -1.89
CA ILE A 118 -3.61 20.62 -2.55
C ILE A 118 -3.59 20.09 -3.99
N GLY A 119 -4.61 19.32 -4.34
CA GLY A 119 -4.82 18.77 -5.67
C GLY A 119 -5.24 19.83 -6.68
N ARG A 120 -5.19 19.45 -7.96
CA ARG A 120 -5.48 20.35 -9.10
C ARG A 120 -6.89 20.92 -9.10
N THR A 121 -7.83 20.22 -8.48
CA THR A 121 -9.25 20.59 -8.36
C THR A 121 -9.56 21.40 -7.09
N GLY A 122 -8.54 21.80 -6.32
CA GLY A 122 -8.69 22.51 -5.06
C GLY A 122 -8.97 21.63 -3.84
N GLY A 123 -9.15 20.31 -4.04
CA GLY A 123 -9.26 19.34 -2.96
C GLY A 123 -7.94 19.13 -2.22
N ARG A 124 -7.99 18.76 -0.94
CA ARG A 124 -6.79 18.34 -0.18
C ARG A 124 -6.42 16.90 -0.51
N LEU A 125 -5.15 16.56 -0.30
CA LEU A 125 -4.71 15.15 -0.31
C LEU A 125 -5.50 14.36 0.74
N GLN A 126 -6.18 13.30 0.32
CA GLN A 126 -6.84 12.35 1.21
C GLN A 126 -5.89 11.19 1.49
N THR A 127 -5.47 11.07 2.75
CA THR A 127 -4.64 9.95 3.20
C THR A 127 -5.52 8.92 3.91
N LEU A 128 -5.40 7.65 3.51
CA LEU A 128 -6.03 6.50 4.18
C LEU A 128 -4.92 5.62 4.73
N LEU A 129 -5.05 5.18 5.98
CA LEU A 129 -4.11 4.29 6.64
C LEU A 129 -4.91 3.12 7.21
N PHE A 130 -4.59 1.92 6.76
CA PHE A 130 -5.14 0.66 7.25
C PHE A 130 -4.04 -0.08 8.00
N SER A 131 -4.39 -0.62 9.17
CA SER A 131 -3.45 -1.37 10.01
C SER A 131 -4.22 -2.35 10.89
N ALA A 132 -3.69 -3.56 11.07
CA ALA A 132 -4.23 -4.51 12.02
C ALA A 132 -3.97 -4.07 13.48
N THR A 133 -2.92 -3.25 13.67
CA THR A 133 -2.56 -2.64 14.94
C THR A 133 -2.49 -1.11 14.80
N LEU A 134 -3.51 -0.41 15.31
CA LEU A 134 -3.54 1.06 15.34
C LEU A 134 -3.00 1.65 16.65
N HIS A 135 -2.60 0.79 17.60
CA HIS A 135 -2.24 1.23 18.95
C HIS A 135 -0.74 1.36 19.20
N THR A 136 0.11 0.84 18.31
CA THR A 136 1.56 1.01 18.40
C THR A 136 1.92 2.48 18.27
N THR A 137 2.93 2.91 19.02
CA THR A 137 3.38 4.31 19.04
C THR A 137 3.79 4.78 17.65
N GLU A 138 4.42 3.92 16.87
CA GLU A 138 4.96 4.23 15.54
C GLU A 138 3.86 4.40 14.50
N VAL A 139 2.85 3.51 14.47
CA VAL A 139 1.70 3.65 13.56
C VAL A 139 0.89 4.90 13.90
N LYS A 140 0.68 5.19 15.19
CA LYS A 140 0.01 6.43 15.63
C LYS A 140 0.79 7.67 15.20
N ALA A 141 2.09 7.71 15.46
CA ALA A 141 2.94 8.83 15.07
C ALA A 141 2.97 9.05 13.56
N LEU A 142 3.01 7.96 12.77
CA LEU A 142 2.88 8.03 11.32
C LEU A 142 1.53 8.63 10.92
N ALA A 143 0.42 8.09 11.45
CA ALA A 143 -0.93 8.54 11.14
C ALA A 143 -1.12 10.04 11.44
N GLU A 144 -0.66 10.51 12.60
CA GLU A 144 -0.70 11.93 12.98
C GLU A 144 0.10 12.82 12.02
N ARG A 145 1.22 12.31 11.48
CA ARG A 145 2.10 13.07 10.57
C ARG A 145 1.56 13.14 9.13
N ILE A 146 0.92 12.08 8.64
CA ILE A 146 0.53 11.97 7.22
C ILE A 146 -0.96 12.23 6.95
N THR A 147 -1.79 12.30 8.00
CA THR A 147 -3.22 12.57 7.88
C THR A 147 -3.61 13.95 8.42
N GLN A 148 -4.75 14.48 7.98
CA GLN A 148 -5.28 15.76 8.46
C GLN A 148 -6.75 15.62 8.85
N ARG A 149 -7.07 15.80 10.14
CA ARG A 149 -8.43 15.61 10.68
C ARG A 149 -9.02 14.24 10.29
N ALA A 150 -8.24 13.18 10.49
CA ALA A 150 -8.66 11.82 10.17
C ALA A 150 -9.83 11.38 11.05
N SER A 151 -10.74 10.59 10.47
CA SER A 151 -11.73 9.84 11.23
C SER A 151 -11.14 8.49 11.58
N LEU A 152 -11.01 8.20 12.87
CA LEU A 152 -10.54 6.91 13.34
C LEU A 152 -11.71 5.92 13.37
N VAL A 153 -11.58 4.82 12.62
CA VAL A 153 -12.54 3.70 12.65
C VAL A 153 -11.80 2.50 13.23
N ASP A 154 -12.12 2.14 14.47
CA ASP A 154 -11.57 0.98 15.15
C ASP A 154 -12.66 -0.08 15.32
N LEU A 155 -12.50 -1.20 14.61
CA LEU A 155 -13.43 -2.32 14.63
C LEU A 155 -13.07 -3.37 15.68
N LYS A 156 -11.83 -3.37 16.19
CA LYS A 156 -11.35 -4.38 17.14
C LYS A 156 -11.72 -4.03 18.57
N GLY A 157 -11.73 -2.74 18.92
CA GLY A 157 -11.83 -2.36 20.33
C GLY A 157 -10.66 -2.94 21.13
N LYS A 158 -10.91 -3.46 22.34
CA LYS A 158 -9.86 -4.14 23.13
C LYS A 158 -9.60 -5.54 22.57
N ASP A 159 -8.34 -5.99 22.59
CA ASP A 159 -7.99 -7.37 22.25
C ASP A 159 -8.84 -8.35 23.06
N ALA A 160 -9.73 -9.06 22.38
CA ALA A 160 -10.58 -10.10 22.94
C ALA A 160 -10.53 -11.30 22.00
N VAL A 161 -10.32 -12.49 22.57
CA VAL A 161 -10.55 -13.74 21.85
C VAL A 161 -12.05 -13.81 21.55
N PRO A 162 -12.47 -13.97 20.29
CA PRO A 162 -13.89 -14.12 19.98
C PRO A 162 -14.48 -15.28 20.78
N GLU A 163 -15.70 -15.11 21.30
CA GLU A 163 -16.39 -16.16 22.07
C GLU A 163 -16.57 -17.47 21.28
N THR A 164 -16.46 -17.40 19.95
CA THR A 164 -16.54 -18.54 19.02
C THR A 164 -15.25 -19.37 18.94
N VAL A 165 -14.15 -18.93 19.54
CA VAL A 165 -12.87 -19.66 19.51
C VAL A 165 -12.71 -20.51 20.76
N HIS A 166 -12.79 -21.84 20.60
CA HIS A 166 -12.52 -22.80 21.67
C HIS A 166 -11.04 -23.23 21.63
N HIS A 167 -10.27 -22.84 22.65
CA HIS A 167 -8.89 -23.29 22.81
C HIS A 167 -8.84 -24.60 23.60
N VAL A 168 -8.13 -25.59 23.07
CA VAL A 168 -7.81 -26.84 23.78
C VAL A 168 -6.30 -27.01 23.79
N VAL A 169 -5.75 -27.32 24.96
CA VAL A 169 -4.33 -27.65 25.12
C VAL A 169 -4.22 -29.14 25.45
N LEU A 170 -3.52 -29.88 24.60
CA LEU A 170 -3.18 -31.28 24.83
C LEU A 170 -1.70 -31.36 25.18
N ARG A 171 -1.40 -31.79 26.40
CA ARG A 171 -0.02 -32.08 26.81
C ARG A 171 0.32 -33.48 26.32
N VAL A 172 1.21 -33.57 25.35
CA VAL A 172 1.74 -34.83 24.85
C VAL A 172 3.09 -35.12 25.46
N ASP A 173 3.31 -36.38 25.84
CA ASP A 173 4.61 -36.89 26.24
C ASP A 173 5.24 -37.55 25.01
N PRO A 174 6.28 -36.95 24.39
CA PRO A 174 6.86 -37.46 23.15
C PRO A 174 7.51 -38.84 23.33
N SER A 175 7.71 -39.31 24.56
CA SER A 175 8.20 -40.67 24.85
C SER A 175 7.11 -41.73 24.89
N LYS A 176 5.83 -41.34 25.04
CA LYS A 176 4.68 -42.25 25.18
C LYS A 176 3.70 -42.16 24.03
N ASP A 177 3.54 -40.97 23.45
CA ASP A 177 2.72 -40.77 22.27
C ASP A 177 3.60 -40.93 21.04
N SER A 178 3.42 -42.02 20.29
CA SER A 178 4.14 -42.32 19.04
C SER A 178 3.25 -42.18 17.81
N LEU A 179 2.03 -41.63 17.94
CA LEU A 179 1.07 -41.47 16.83
C LEU A 179 1.59 -40.53 15.72
N TRP A 180 2.64 -39.76 15.99
CA TRP A 180 3.32 -38.88 15.03
C TRP A 180 4.39 -39.58 14.18
N HIS A 181 4.75 -40.83 14.48
CA HIS A 181 5.58 -41.65 13.60
C HIS A 181 4.71 -42.18 12.44
N ARG A 182 4.73 -41.48 11.30
CA ARG A 182 4.28 -41.99 10.00
C ARG A 182 5.45 -42.47 9.16
#